data_AF-A0A0A1MWX6-F1
#
_entry.id   AF-A0A0A1MWX6-F1
#
_cell.length_a   1.000
_cell.length_b   1.000
_cell.length_c   1.000
_cell.angle_alpha   90.00
_cell.angle_beta   90.00
_cell.angle_gamma   90.00
#
_symmetry.space_group_name_H-M   'P 1'
#
loop_
_entity.id
_entity.type
_entity.pdbx_description
1 polymer ?
#
loop_
_entity_poly.entity_id
_entity_poly.type
_entity_poly.pdbx_seq_one_letter_code
_entity_poly.pdbx_strand_id
1 'polypeptide(L)'
;MLFQNNKLTVRELTKEDNYLLAKWLSDPAVLQFYDGRDNPFDLEKVNEKFYPLQDNVVRCIIAFDNIEIGYIQYYLLNVDTRKKYGYLNDNNVI
;
A
#
# COMPACT_ATOMS: atom_id res chain seq x y z
N MET A 1 3.85 -15.15 1.23
CA MET A 1 4.13 -14.77 -0.18
C MET A 1 2.80 -14.80 -0.92
N LEU A 2 2.41 -13.72 -1.62
CA LEU A 2 1.12 -13.59 -2.29
C LEU A 2 1.21 -13.73 -3.82
N PHE A 3 2.30 -13.24 -4.42
CA PHE A 3 2.52 -13.31 -5.86
C PHE A 3 4.02 -13.39 -6.17
N GLN A 4 4.37 -14.09 -7.23
CA GLN A 4 5.74 -14.13 -7.75
C GLN A 4 5.73 -14.23 -9.27
N ASN A 5 6.53 -13.40 -9.92
CA ASN A 5 6.81 -13.45 -11.35
C ASN A 5 8.29 -13.16 -11.60
N ASN A 6 9.07 -14.20 -11.91
CA ASN A 6 10.52 -14.13 -12.00
C ASN A 6 11.13 -13.54 -10.71
N LYS A 7 11.80 -12.39 -10.83
CA LYS A 7 12.44 -11.65 -9.73
C LYS A 7 11.47 -10.76 -8.94
N LEU A 8 10.27 -10.52 -9.47
CA LEU A 8 9.27 -9.69 -8.81
C LEU A 8 8.45 -10.53 -7.84
N THR A 9 8.36 -10.09 -6.59
CA THR A 9 7.55 -10.73 -5.55
C THR A 9 6.66 -9.71 -4.87
N VAL A 10 5.50 -10.17 -4.42
CA VAL A 10 4.59 -9.42 -3.55
C VAL A 10 4.32 -10.28 -2.32
N ARG A 11 4.55 -9.71 -1.15
CA ARG A 11 4.26 -10.34 0.14
C ARG A 11 3.44 -9.41 1.02
N GLU A 12 2.68 -9.98 1.94
CA GLU A 12 1.99 -9.19 2.96
C GLU A 12 2.98 -8.33 3.74
N LEU A 13 2.52 -7.14 4.11
CA LEU A 13 3.23 -6.21 4.97
C LEU A 13 3.32 -6.81 6.38
N THR A 14 4.51 -6.84 6.96
CA THR A 14 4.73 -7.26 8.35
C THR A 14 5.10 -6.07 9.23
N LYS A 15 5.10 -6.25 10.55
CA LYS A 15 5.35 -5.15 11.49
C LYS A 15 6.76 -4.57 11.33
N GLU A 16 7.71 -5.41 10.95
CA GLU A 16 9.12 -5.08 10.75
C GLU A 16 9.33 -4.15 9.54
N ASP A 17 8.40 -4.13 8.58
CA ASP A 17 8.47 -3.27 7.40
C ASP A 17 8.13 -1.80 7.71
N ASN A 18 7.69 -1.47 8.92
CA ASN A 18 7.30 -0.10 9.28
C ASN A 18 8.47 0.89 9.11
N TYR A 19 9.71 0.45 9.32
CA TYR A 19 10.90 1.25 9.07
C TYR A 19 11.11 1.53 7.57
N LEU A 20 10.77 0.59 6.68
CA LEU A 20 10.82 0.81 5.23
C LEU A 20 9.79 1.85 4.81
N LEU A 21 8.56 1.74 5.31
CA LEU A 21 7.51 2.71 5.05
C LEU A 21 7.87 4.11 5.56
N ALA A 22 8.38 4.23 6.79
CA ALA A 22 8.80 5.53 7.34
C ALA A 22 9.95 6.14 6.53
N LYS A 23 10.90 5.32 6.06
CA LYS A 23 11.97 5.75 5.18
C LYS A 23 11.42 6.30 3.86
N TRP A 24 10.57 5.55 3.16
CA TRP A 24 10.02 5.98 1.87
C TRP A 24 9.08 7.18 2.01
N LEU A 25 8.20 7.18 3.01
CA LEU A 25 7.23 8.24 3.26
C LEU A 25 7.82 9.45 4.00
N SER A 26 9.15 9.50 4.16
CA SER A 26 9.90 10.71 4.53
C SER A 26 10.81 11.20 3.42
N ASP A 27 10.92 10.47 2.29
CA ASP A 27 11.74 10.85 1.16
C ASP A 27 10.97 11.85 0.28
N PRO A 28 11.45 13.10 0.10
CA PRO A 28 10.80 14.10 -0.74
C PRO A 28 10.59 13.65 -2.19
N ALA A 29 11.45 12.79 -2.73
CA ALA A 29 11.31 12.26 -4.09
C ALA A 29 10.13 11.29 -4.20
N VAL A 30 9.84 10.53 -3.15
CA VAL A 30 8.63 9.68 -3.06
C VAL A 30 7.41 10.56 -2.83
N LEU A 31 7.50 11.49 -1.87
CA LEU A 31 6.37 12.34 -1.48
C LEU A 31 5.92 13.32 -2.57
N GLN A 32 6.78 13.61 -3.55
CA GLN A 32 6.40 14.35 -4.75
C GLN A 32 5.24 13.68 -5.50
N PHE A 33 5.15 12.36 -5.47
CA PHE A 33 4.14 11.58 -6.20
C PHE A 33 3.11 10.91 -5.29
N TYR A 34 3.37 10.80 -3.98
CA TYR A 34 2.51 10.11 -3.02
C TYR A 34 2.35 10.90 -1.72
N ASP A 35 1.11 11.18 -1.29
CA ASP A 35 0.74 11.87 -0.04
C ASP A 35 1.22 13.34 0.15
N GLY A 36 2.06 13.86 -0.76
CA GLY A 36 2.49 15.26 -0.79
C GLY A 36 3.71 15.55 0.09
N ARG A 37 4.60 16.45 -0.39
CA ARG A 37 5.90 16.76 0.22
C ARG A 37 5.84 17.34 1.63
N ASP A 38 4.73 17.99 1.98
CA ASP A 38 4.59 18.72 3.24
C ASP A 38 4.23 17.81 4.43
N ASN A 39 4.13 16.50 4.21
CA ASN A 39 3.58 15.57 5.19
C ASN A 39 4.44 14.30 5.39
N PRO A 40 5.73 14.43 5.74
CA PRO A 40 6.59 13.27 6.01
C PRO A 40 6.03 12.40 7.15
N PHE A 41 6.39 11.12 7.13
CA PHE A 41 5.90 10.12 8.06
C PHE A 41 6.99 9.64 9.00
N ASP A 42 6.81 9.89 10.30
CA ASP A 42 7.52 9.18 11.34
C ASP A 42 6.94 7.77 11.57
N LEU A 43 7.61 6.99 12.43
CA LEU A 43 7.18 5.63 12.76
C LEU A 43 5.81 5.57 13.43
N GLU A 44 5.46 6.55 14.26
CA GLU A 44 4.17 6.58 14.96
C GLU A 44 3.04 6.68 13.93
N LYS A 45 3.11 7.68 13.06
CA LYS A 45 2.14 7.91 11.99
C LYS A 45 2.07 6.75 10.99
N VAL A 46 3.21 6.09 10.69
CA VAL A 46 3.21 4.86 9.88
C VAL A 46 2.43 3.75 10.59
N ASN A 47 2.70 3.53 11.87
CA ASN A 47 2.03 2.48 12.63
C ASN A 47 0.52 2.71 12.70
N GLU A 48 0.07 3.94 12.89
CA GLU A 48 -1.35 4.30 12.90
C GLU A 48 -2.03 4.08 11.54
N LYS A 49 -1.41 4.53 10.43
CA LYS A 49 -2.04 4.51 9.11
C LYS A 49 -1.98 3.13 8.42
N PHE A 50 -0.92 2.37 8.64
CA PHE A 50 -0.63 1.14 7.89
C PHE A 50 -0.80 -0.15 8.68
N TYR A 51 -0.98 -0.09 10.00
CA TYR A 51 -1.17 -1.27 10.85
C TYR A 51 -2.43 -1.20 11.74
N PRO A 52 -3.61 -0.86 11.19
CA PRO A 52 -4.85 -0.92 11.96
C PRO A 52 -5.19 -2.37 12.32
N LEU A 53 -5.81 -2.58 13.47
CA LEU A 53 -6.13 -3.92 13.98
C LEU A 53 -7.12 -4.68 13.10
N GLN A 54 -8.06 -3.98 12.45
CA GLN A 54 -9.07 -4.57 11.57
C GLN A 54 -9.51 -3.58 10.50
N ASP A 55 -9.18 -3.87 9.24
CA ASP A 55 -9.86 -3.31 8.07
C ASP A 55 -9.85 -4.30 6.92
N ASN A 56 -10.51 -3.93 5.81
CA ASN A 56 -10.65 -4.78 4.64
C ASN A 56 -9.51 -4.55 3.61
N VAL A 57 -8.41 -3.92 4.04
CA VAL A 57 -7.32 -3.48 3.16
C VAL A 57 -6.15 -4.44 3.31
N VAL A 58 -5.84 -5.13 2.22
CA VAL A 58 -4.62 -5.95 2.15
C VAL A 58 -3.47 -5.04 1.77
N ARG A 59 -2.43 -5.05 2.60
CA ARG A 59 -1.23 -4.22 2.47
C ARG A 59 -0.03 -5.10 2.20
N CYS A 60 0.79 -4.71 1.24
CA CYS A 60 1.87 -5.54 0.74
C CYS A 60 3.16 -4.76 0.49
N ILE A 61 4.27 -5.50 0.51
CA ILE A 61 5.57 -5.06 0.01
C ILE A 61 5.81 -5.69 -1.36
N ILE A 62 6.26 -4.87 -2.30
CA ILE A 62 6.84 -5.31 -3.57
C ILE A 62 8.35 -5.43 -3.37
N ALA A 63 8.91 -6.57 -3.78
CA ALA A 63 10.34 -6.75 -3.89
C ALA A 63 10.76 -7.17 -5.30
N PHE A 64 11.94 -6.71 -5.72
CA PHE A 64 12.59 -7.13 -6.96
C PHE A 64 13.98 -7.66 -6.64
N ASP A 65 14.26 -8.90 -7.03
CA ASP A 65 15.53 -9.58 -6.75
C ASP A 65 15.86 -9.61 -5.24
N ASN A 66 14.83 -9.88 -4.42
CA ASN A 66 14.88 -9.88 -2.95
C ASN A 66 15.17 -8.52 -2.31
N ILE A 67 15.07 -7.42 -3.04
CA ILE A 67 15.18 -6.06 -2.52
C ILE A 67 13.79 -5.46 -2.45
N GLU A 68 13.35 -5.02 -1.28
CA GLU A 68 12.10 -4.26 -1.13
C GLU A 68 12.18 -2.93 -1.88
N ILE A 69 11.25 -2.71 -2.81
CA ILE A 69 11.24 -1.55 -3.72
C ILE A 69 9.97 -0.73 -3.66
N GLY A 70 8.92 -1.20 -2.98
CA GLY A 70 7.70 -0.42 -2.87
C GLY A 70 6.61 -1.06 -2.02
N TYR A 71 5.52 -0.32 -1.92
CA TYR A 71 4.32 -0.67 -1.17
C TYR A 71 3.11 -0.66 -2.12
N ILE A 72 2.21 -1.63 -1.96
CA ILE A 72 0.89 -1.61 -2.59
C ILE A 72 -0.18 -1.99 -1.59
N GLN A 73 -1.40 -1.54 -1.84
CA GLN A 73 -2.58 -1.99 -1.13
C GLN A 73 -3.73 -2.22 -2.10
N TYR A 74 -4.59 -3.17 -1.75
CA TYR A 74 -5.82 -3.43 -2.48
C TYR A 74 -6.95 -3.75 -1.51
N TYR A 75 -8.18 -3.44 -1.93
CA TYR A 75 -9.39 -3.69 -1.17
C TYR A 75 -10.57 -3.78 -2.13
N LEU A 76 -11.59 -4.56 -1.75
CA LEU A 76 -12.82 -4.65 -2.51
C LEU A 76 -13.58 -3.33 -2.41
N LEU A 77 -14.11 -2.86 -3.54
CA LEU A 77 -14.93 -1.65 -3.56
C LEU A 77 -16.36 -1.99 -3.10
N ASN A 78 -16.85 -1.28 -2.09
CA ASN A 78 -18.26 -1.39 -1.72
C ASN A 78 -19.17 -0.74 -2.78
N VAL A 79 -20.48 -1.02 -2.71
CA VAL A 79 -21.48 -0.54 -3.68
C VAL A 79 -21.47 0.98 -3.81
N ASP A 80 -21.37 1.71 -2.70
CA ASP A 80 -21.34 3.18 -2.71
C ASP A 80 -20.09 3.72 -3.41
N THR A 81 -18.93 3.10 -3.19
CA THR A 81 -17.67 3.47 -3.82
C THR A 81 -17.68 3.15 -5.31
N ARG A 82 -18.22 1.98 -5.68
CA ARG A 82 -18.45 1.62 -7.09
C ARG A 82 -19.37 2.61 -7.78
N LYS A 83 -20.46 3.03 -7.13
CA LYS A 83 -21.36 4.07 -7.63
C LYS A 83 -20.66 5.40 -7.83
N LYS A 84 -19.88 5.85 -6.85
CA LYS A 84 -19.13 7.11 -6.90
C LYS A 84 -18.17 7.15 -8.11
N TYR A 85 -17.52 6.03 -8.42
CA TYR A 85 -16.55 5.96 -9.52
C TYR A 85 -17.12 5.43 -10.84
N GLY A 86 -18.43 5.16 -10.93
CA GLY A 86 -19.09 4.73 -12.18
C GLY A 86 -18.98 3.23 -12.50
N TYR A 87 -18.59 2.39 -11.55
CA TYR A 87 -18.41 0.94 -11.71
C TYR A 87 -19.61 0.10 -11.26
N LEU A 88 -20.81 0.68 -11.14
CA LEU A 88 -22.00 -0.07 -10.72
C LEU A 88 -22.35 -1.25 -11.64
N ASN A 89 -22.13 -1.08 -12.95
CA ASN A 89 -22.49 -2.09 -13.96
C ASN A 89 -21.26 -2.77 -14.59
N ASP A 90 -20.06 -2.52 -14.07
CA ASP A 90 -18.85 -3.15 -14.56
C ASP A 90 -18.60 -4.46 -13.82
N ASN A 91 -18.80 -5.58 -14.52
CA ASN A 91 -18.58 -6.91 -13.97
C ASN A 91 -17.09 -7.25 -13.83
N ASN A 92 -16.18 -6.44 -14.38
CA ASN A 92 -14.73 -6.59 -14.19
C ASN A 92 -14.23 -5.93 -12.90
N VAL A 93 -15.07 -5.12 -12.24
CA VAL A 93 -14.78 -4.48 -10.95
C VAL A 93 -15.62 -5.17 -9.88
N ILE A 94 -15.04 -6.22 -9.30
CA ILE A 94 -15.66 -7.10 -8.30
C ILE A 94 -15.25 -6.65 -6.90
#